data_AF-A0AAN8U506-F1
#
_entry.id   AF-A0AAN8U506-F1
#
_cell.length_a   1.000
_cell.length_b   1.000
_cell.length_c   1.000
_cell.angle_alpha   90.00
_cell.angle_beta   90.00
_cell.angle_gamma   90.00
#
_symmetry.space_group_name_H-M   'P 1'
#
loop_
_entity.id
_entity.type
_entity.pdbx_description
1 polymer ?
#
loop_
_entity_poly.entity_id
_entity_poly.type
_entity_poly.pdbx_seq_one_letter_code
_entity_poly.pdbx_strand_id
1 'polypeptide(L)'
;MAPAAAVMSNYEEEQIVRPVADFSPSLWGDRFHSFSLDNKVAEKYVEEIETLKEQTRSMLMHSIASISNPKTTWLQYLSPKIFSRFQDANGKFNESLCNDIKGLLNLYEASHVRTHGEDILEESFAFSTAHLESAAPHLKSPLSKQVTHALEQSLHKSIPRVETRYFISIYEEEEVKNDVLLRFAKLDFNLLQMLHKQELSEVSRNRAVECYFWTMGVYAEPQYSQAHVMLNKTIAMISIVDDTFDAYGIVKELEVYTDAIQR
;
A
#
# COMPACT_ATOMS: atom_id res chain seq x y z
N MET A 1 -35.14 51.78 50.83
CA MET A 1 -34.11 50.97 50.12
C MET A 1 -34.35 49.52 50.48
N ALA A 2 -34.94 48.74 49.58
CA ALA A 2 -35.08 47.29 49.72
C ALA A 2 -33.85 46.62 49.06
N PRO A 3 -33.35 45.48 49.57
CA PRO A 3 -32.19 44.83 48.99
C PRO A 3 -32.60 44.07 47.71
N ALA A 4 -31.70 44.07 46.73
CA ALA A 4 -31.84 43.34 45.49
C ALA A 4 -31.81 41.82 45.76
N ALA A 5 -32.85 41.11 45.34
CA ALA A 5 -32.87 39.66 45.33
C ALA A 5 -31.94 39.16 44.21
N ALA A 6 -30.88 38.46 44.60
CA ALA A 6 -30.05 37.70 43.67
C ALA A 6 -30.88 36.53 43.13
N VAL A 7 -31.18 36.57 41.83
CA VAL A 7 -31.72 35.42 41.10
C VAL A 7 -30.57 34.43 40.93
N MET A 8 -30.45 33.46 41.84
CA MET A 8 -29.64 32.28 41.60
C MET A 8 -30.33 31.47 40.51
N SER A 9 -29.76 31.47 39.31
CA SER A 9 -30.15 30.52 38.28
C SER A 9 -29.65 29.14 38.74
N ASN A 10 -30.59 28.27 39.09
CA ASN A 10 -30.33 26.85 39.25
C ASN A 10 -30.01 26.29 37.85
N TYR A 11 -28.74 26.28 37.47
CA TYR A 11 -28.27 25.38 36.43
C TYR A 11 -28.20 23.99 37.07
N GLU A 12 -29.24 23.18 36.87
CA GLU A 12 -29.10 21.74 37.04
C GLU A 12 -28.10 21.29 35.98
N GLU A 13 -26.89 20.90 36.40
CA GLU A 13 -25.97 20.18 35.54
C GLU A 13 -26.64 18.85 35.18
N GLU A 14 -27.26 18.78 34.00
CA GLU A 14 -27.70 17.51 33.42
C GLU A 14 -26.50 16.57 33.42
N GLN A 15 -26.59 15.48 34.19
CA GLN A 15 -25.51 14.52 34.31
C GLN A 15 -25.34 13.79 32.97
N ILE A 16 -24.36 14.21 32.17
CA ILE A 16 -24.04 13.57 30.88
C ILE A 16 -23.40 12.21 31.17
N VAL A 17 -24.13 11.13 30.89
CA VAL A 17 -23.59 9.77 30.91
C VAL A 17 -22.93 9.49 29.56
N ARG A 18 -21.62 9.24 29.59
CA ARG A 18 -20.84 8.93 28.39
C ARG A 18 -20.97 7.47 27.99
N PRO A 19 -20.92 7.15 26.68
CA PRO A 19 -20.75 5.77 26.24
C PRO A 19 -19.44 5.20 26.77
N VAL A 20 -19.42 3.91 27.10
CA VAL A 20 -18.18 3.21 27.42
C VAL A 20 -17.49 2.87 26.11
N ALA A 21 -16.29 3.40 25.90
CA ALA A 21 -15.46 3.05 24.76
C ALA A 21 -14.90 1.62 24.92
N ASP A 22 -15.02 0.81 23.85
CA ASP A 22 -14.51 -0.57 23.80
C ASP A 22 -13.30 -0.69 22.85
N PHE A 23 -12.51 0.39 22.72
CA PHE A 23 -11.33 0.39 21.87
C PHE A 23 -10.20 -0.40 22.52
N SER A 24 -9.63 -1.34 21.75
CA SER A 24 -8.44 -2.08 22.18
C SER A 24 -7.23 -1.15 22.31
N PRO A 25 -6.36 -1.35 23.31
CA PRO A 25 -5.13 -0.59 23.42
C PRO A 25 -4.18 -0.91 22.26
N SER A 26 -3.27 0.01 21.97
CA SER A 26 -2.26 -0.19 20.93
C SER A 26 -1.41 -1.43 21.19
N LEU A 27 -1.23 -2.26 20.15
CA LEU A 27 -0.40 -3.47 20.19
C LEU A 27 1.10 -3.17 20.34
N TRP A 28 1.53 -1.94 20.04
CA TRP A 28 2.93 -1.60 19.83
C TRP A 28 3.64 -1.06 21.08
N GLY A 29 2.88 -0.58 22.07
CA GLY A 29 3.42 0.08 23.26
C GLY A 29 4.49 1.10 22.90
N ASP A 30 5.64 1.01 23.59
CA ASP A 30 6.73 1.97 23.39
C ASP A 30 7.80 1.53 22.38
N ARG A 31 7.55 0.44 21.63
CA ARG A 31 8.54 -0.19 20.74
C ARG A 31 9.18 0.77 19.74
N PHE A 32 8.43 1.78 19.30
CA PHE A 32 8.86 2.77 18.32
C PHE A 32 9.09 4.16 18.92
N HIS A 33 9.21 4.31 20.24
CA HIS A 33 9.46 5.61 20.87
C HIS A 33 10.87 6.16 20.61
N SER A 34 11.83 5.29 20.35
CA SER A 34 13.19 5.69 20.02
C SER A 34 13.74 4.82 18.91
N PHE A 35 14.46 5.48 18.00
CA PHE A 35 15.26 4.82 16.99
C PHE A 35 16.57 5.58 16.86
N SER A 36 17.69 4.85 16.91
CA SER A 36 19.02 5.41 16.66
C SER A 36 19.52 4.88 15.35
N LEU A 37 19.77 5.79 14.41
CA LEU A 37 20.33 5.48 13.10
C LEU A 37 21.83 5.20 13.25
N ASP A 38 22.27 4.03 12.81
CA ASP A 38 23.70 3.78 12.62
C ASP A 38 24.14 4.40 11.29
N ASN A 39 24.69 5.62 11.37
CA ASN A 39 25.13 6.37 10.21
C ASN A 39 26.19 5.62 9.39
N LYS A 40 27.07 4.83 10.03
CA LYS A 40 28.10 4.08 9.30
C LYS A 40 27.49 2.98 8.46
N VAL A 41 26.45 2.32 8.97
CA VAL A 41 25.70 1.31 8.21
C VAL A 41 24.93 1.97 7.08
N ALA A 42 24.26 3.09 7.33
CA ALA A 42 23.50 3.83 6.32
C ALA A 42 24.41 4.33 5.17
N GLU A 43 25.57 4.93 5.50
CA GLU A 43 26.57 5.38 4.53
C GLU A 43 27.06 4.23 3.66
N LYS A 44 27.40 3.08 4.27
CA LYS A 44 27.79 1.87 3.53
C LYS A 44 26.70 1.38 2.58
N TYR A 45 25.43 1.46 2.99
CA TYR A 45 24.31 1.08 2.13
C TYR A 45 24.21 2.02 0.93
N VAL A 46 24.31 3.34 1.15
CA VAL A 46 24.25 4.35 0.08
C VAL A 46 25.36 4.14 -0.95
N GLU A 47 26.60 3.92 -0.50
CA GLU A 47 27.75 3.66 -1.39
C GLU A 47 27.53 2.43 -2.27
N GLU A 48 27.08 1.32 -1.67
CA GLU A 48 26.82 0.08 -2.41
C GLU A 48 25.62 0.22 -3.35
N ILE A 49 24.55 0.89 -2.91
CA ILE A 49 23.35 1.14 -3.71
C ILE A 49 23.69 1.94 -4.97
N GLU A 50 24.49 3.01 -4.90
CA GLU A 50 24.84 3.80 -6.08
C GLU A 50 25.58 2.96 -7.13
N THR A 51 26.44 2.04 -6.67
CA THR A 51 27.13 1.09 -7.56
C THR A 51 26.14 0.13 -8.23
N LEU A 52 25.24 -0.47 -7.45
CA LEU A 52 24.24 -1.43 -7.95
C LEU A 52 23.20 -0.78 -8.86
N LYS A 53 22.85 0.47 -8.59
CA LYS A 53 21.95 1.29 -9.38
C LYS A 53 22.51 1.56 -10.78
N GLU A 54 23.81 1.84 -10.91
CA GLU A 54 24.45 2.00 -12.23
C GLU A 54 24.50 0.69 -13.00
N GLN A 55 24.82 -0.43 -12.33
CA GLN A 55 24.76 -1.75 -12.96
C GLN A 55 23.35 -2.07 -13.47
N THR A 56 22.32 -1.80 -12.66
CA THR A 56 20.92 -1.99 -13.03
C THR A 56 20.51 -1.09 -14.19
N ARG A 57 20.94 0.17 -14.20
CA ARG A 57 20.73 1.11 -15.31
C ARG A 57 21.34 0.57 -16.62
N SER A 58 22.56 0.05 -16.55
CA SER A 58 23.21 -0.58 -17.71
C SER A 58 22.41 -1.78 -18.24
N MET A 59 21.94 -2.68 -17.35
CA MET A 59 21.09 -3.82 -17.73
C MET A 59 19.82 -3.37 -18.46
N LEU A 60 19.17 -2.30 -17.99
CA LEU A 60 17.99 -1.73 -18.63
C LEU A 60 18.31 -1.15 -20.02
N MET A 61 19.41 -0.39 -20.15
CA MET A 61 19.80 0.20 -21.44
C MET A 61 20.15 -0.85 -22.48
N HIS A 62 20.83 -1.92 -22.09
CA HIS A 62 21.09 -3.07 -22.97
C HIS A 62 19.79 -3.76 -23.42
N SER A 63 18.83 -3.91 -22.51
CA SER A 63 17.53 -4.52 -22.81
C SER A 63 16.67 -3.65 -23.73
N ILE A 64 16.74 -2.32 -23.60
CA ILE A 64 16.02 -1.39 -24.49
C ILE A 64 16.65 -1.37 -25.89
N ALA A 65 17.98 -1.43 -25.98
CA ALA A 65 18.71 -1.43 -27.25
C ALA A 65 18.40 -2.67 -28.12
N SER A 66 17.97 -3.78 -27.52
CA SER A 66 17.59 -5.01 -28.25
C SER A 66 16.16 -4.97 -28.83
N ILE A 67 15.34 -3.98 -28.47
CA ILE A 67 13.96 -3.85 -28.96
C ILE A 67 13.96 -3.02 -30.26
N SER A 68 13.70 -3.67 -31.41
CA SER A 68 13.83 -3.05 -32.75
C SER A 68 12.87 -1.89 -33.09
N ASN A 69 11.95 -1.45 -32.22
CA ASN A 69 11.16 -0.23 -32.48
C ASN A 69 10.43 0.29 -31.22
N PRO A 70 11.02 1.19 -30.41
CA PRO A 70 10.42 1.58 -29.12
C PRO A 70 9.24 2.54 -29.25
N LYS A 71 9.11 3.35 -30.31
CA LYS A 71 8.14 4.47 -30.36
C LYS A 71 6.73 4.11 -30.85
N THR A 72 6.58 3.13 -31.74
CA THR A 72 5.27 2.65 -32.24
C THR A 72 4.57 1.69 -31.28
N THR A 73 5.32 1.16 -30.30
CA THR A 73 4.92 0.10 -29.38
C THR A 73 4.02 0.64 -28.26
N TRP A 74 4.45 1.62 -27.46
CA TRP A 74 3.72 2.03 -26.25
C TRP A 74 2.26 2.49 -26.45
N LEU A 75 1.94 3.15 -27.57
CA LEU A 75 0.56 3.62 -27.85
C LEU A 75 -0.39 2.49 -28.27
N GLN A 76 0.12 1.42 -28.88
CA GLN A 76 -0.69 0.28 -29.30
C GLN A 76 -1.00 -0.69 -28.14
N TYR A 77 -0.23 -0.62 -27.05
CA TYR A 77 -0.34 -1.51 -25.89
C TYR A 77 -1.38 -1.06 -24.86
N LEU A 78 -2.02 0.10 -25.08
CA LEU A 78 -3.08 0.63 -24.21
C LEU A 78 -4.49 0.18 -24.63
N SER A 79 -4.65 -0.50 -25.77
CA SER A 79 -5.97 -1.02 -26.17
C SER A 79 -6.17 -2.45 -25.67
N PRO A 80 -7.27 -2.74 -24.94
CA PRO A 80 -7.62 -4.11 -24.55
C PRO A 80 -7.73 -5.08 -25.73
N LYS A 81 -7.95 -4.56 -26.95
CA LYS A 81 -7.96 -5.36 -28.19
C LYS A 81 -6.66 -6.12 -28.44
N ILE A 82 -5.56 -5.76 -27.80
CA ILE A 82 -4.32 -6.54 -27.89
C ILE A 82 -4.54 -8.01 -27.49
N PHE A 83 -5.49 -8.27 -26.58
CA PHE A 83 -5.84 -9.60 -26.09
C PHE A 83 -6.73 -10.40 -27.03
N SER A 84 -7.35 -9.78 -28.05
CA SER A 84 -8.26 -10.49 -28.96
C SER A 84 -7.53 -11.55 -29.80
N ARG A 85 -6.20 -11.45 -29.93
CA ARG A 85 -5.37 -12.46 -30.59
C ARG A 85 -5.32 -13.80 -29.86
N PHE A 86 -5.72 -13.81 -28.57
CA PHE A 86 -5.72 -14.98 -27.70
C PHE A 86 -7.13 -15.55 -27.49
N GLN A 87 -8.13 -14.90 -28.09
CA GLN A 87 -9.53 -15.33 -28.04
C GLN A 87 -9.94 -16.08 -29.32
N ASP A 88 -10.94 -16.93 -29.19
CA ASP A 88 -11.64 -17.57 -30.30
C ASP A 88 -12.65 -16.63 -30.97
N ALA A 89 -13.37 -17.13 -31.98
CA ALA A 89 -14.40 -16.35 -32.69
C ALA A 89 -15.59 -15.95 -31.81
N ASN A 90 -15.77 -16.58 -30.65
CA ASN A 90 -16.83 -16.28 -29.69
C ASN A 90 -16.39 -15.26 -28.62
N GLY A 91 -15.14 -14.80 -28.66
CA GLY A 91 -14.57 -13.92 -27.65
C GLY A 91 -14.22 -14.63 -26.34
N LYS A 92 -13.88 -15.92 -26.40
CA LYS A 92 -13.39 -16.71 -25.26
C LYS A 92 -11.90 -16.98 -25.39
N PHE A 93 -11.14 -16.87 -24.29
CA PHE A 93 -9.72 -17.23 -24.30
C PHE A 93 -9.53 -18.70 -24.67
N ASN A 94 -8.49 -18.97 -25.46
CA ASN A 94 -8.18 -20.31 -25.93
C ASN A 94 -7.65 -21.19 -24.77
N GLU A 95 -8.29 -22.32 -24.53
CA GLU A 95 -7.89 -23.36 -23.55
C GLU A 95 -6.44 -23.87 -23.72
N SER A 96 -5.83 -23.68 -24.88
CA SER A 96 -4.39 -23.96 -25.07
C SER A 96 -3.48 -23.15 -24.12
N LEU A 97 -3.96 -22.00 -23.61
CA LEU A 97 -3.23 -21.10 -22.71
C LEU A 97 -3.18 -21.62 -21.27
N CYS A 98 -3.98 -22.61 -20.90
CA CYS A 98 -4.13 -23.08 -19.52
C CYS A 98 -2.83 -23.65 -18.93
N ASN A 99 -1.90 -24.09 -19.78
CA ASN A 99 -0.60 -24.62 -19.36
C ASN A 99 0.46 -23.50 -19.14
N ASP A 100 0.24 -22.29 -19.65
CA ASP A 100 1.14 -21.16 -19.46
C ASP A 100 0.78 -20.38 -18.19
N ILE A 101 1.18 -20.92 -17.04
CA ILE A 101 0.88 -20.34 -15.72
C ILE A 101 1.41 -18.91 -15.58
N LYS A 102 2.58 -18.61 -16.13
CA LYS A 102 3.15 -17.26 -16.07
C LYS A 102 2.36 -16.30 -16.97
N GLY A 103 1.95 -16.75 -18.16
CA GLY A 103 1.04 -16.00 -19.02
C GLY A 103 -0.30 -15.71 -18.36
N LEU A 104 -0.91 -16.72 -17.72
CA LEU A 104 -2.15 -16.57 -16.97
C LEU A 104 -2.03 -15.59 -15.79
N LEU A 105 -0.94 -15.66 -15.03
CA LEU A 105 -0.67 -14.73 -13.93
C LEU A 105 -0.54 -13.29 -14.43
N ASN A 106 0.16 -13.07 -15.54
CA ASN A 106 0.25 -11.74 -16.16
C ASN A 106 -1.11 -11.26 -16.69
N LEU A 107 -1.91 -12.14 -17.27
CA LEU A 107 -3.26 -11.83 -17.75
C LEU A 107 -4.20 -11.47 -16.60
N TYR A 108 -4.10 -12.21 -15.49
CA TYR A 108 -4.83 -11.93 -14.25
C TYR A 108 -4.49 -10.54 -13.72
N GLU A 109 -3.22 -10.21 -13.56
CA GLU A 109 -2.81 -8.89 -13.06
C GLU A 109 -3.23 -7.74 -14.01
N ALA A 110 -3.10 -7.96 -15.33
CA ALA A 110 -3.55 -6.99 -16.33
C ALA A 110 -5.07 -6.79 -16.34
N SER A 111 -5.86 -7.78 -15.92
CA SER A 111 -7.32 -7.65 -15.87
C SER A 111 -7.81 -6.71 -14.76
N HIS A 112 -6.99 -6.46 -13.72
CA HIS A 112 -7.34 -5.57 -12.61
C HIS A 112 -7.26 -4.08 -12.95
N VAL A 113 -6.63 -3.70 -14.07
CA VAL A 113 -6.55 -2.30 -14.54
C VAL A 113 -7.68 -1.90 -15.50
N ARG A 114 -8.69 -2.77 -15.67
CA ARG A 114 -9.80 -2.56 -16.61
C ARG A 114 -10.66 -1.34 -16.28
N THR A 115 -11.26 -0.76 -17.30
CA THR A 115 -12.26 0.32 -17.21
C THR A 115 -13.65 -0.16 -17.65
N HIS A 116 -14.66 0.72 -17.56
CA HIS A 116 -16.04 0.37 -17.91
C HIS A 116 -16.19 -0.01 -19.39
N GLY A 117 -16.89 -1.12 -19.67
CA GLY A 117 -17.17 -1.59 -21.02
C GLY A 117 -16.03 -2.39 -21.67
N GLU A 118 -15.03 -2.81 -20.89
CA GLU A 118 -13.92 -3.65 -21.36
C GLU A 118 -14.22 -5.15 -21.13
N ASP A 119 -15.24 -5.68 -21.82
CA ASP A 119 -15.70 -7.07 -21.69
C ASP A 119 -14.57 -8.11 -21.89
N ILE A 120 -13.58 -7.79 -22.72
CA ILE A 120 -12.40 -8.63 -22.93
C ILE A 120 -11.57 -8.82 -21.67
N LEU A 121 -11.41 -7.77 -20.84
CA LEU A 121 -10.69 -7.87 -19.57
C LEU A 121 -11.56 -8.47 -18.46
N GLU A 122 -12.88 -8.38 -18.59
CA GLU A 122 -13.78 -9.14 -17.73
C GLU A 122 -13.65 -10.64 -17.95
N GLU A 123 -13.60 -11.06 -19.22
CA GLU A 123 -13.36 -12.45 -19.57
C GLU A 123 -11.93 -12.89 -19.24
N SER A 124 -10.91 -12.02 -19.40
CA SER A 124 -9.54 -12.28 -18.95
C SER A 124 -9.47 -12.60 -17.46
N PHE A 125 -10.18 -11.82 -16.63
CA PHE A 125 -10.23 -12.04 -15.20
C PHE A 125 -10.85 -13.40 -14.87
N ALA A 126 -12.01 -13.71 -15.45
CA ALA A 126 -12.71 -14.97 -15.19
C ALA A 126 -11.89 -16.20 -15.64
N PHE A 127 -11.32 -16.15 -16.84
CA PHE A 127 -10.51 -17.23 -17.40
C PHE A 127 -9.24 -17.47 -16.58
N SER A 128 -8.44 -16.42 -16.35
CA SER A 128 -7.19 -16.55 -15.62
C SER A 128 -7.39 -17.00 -14.17
N THR A 129 -8.40 -16.48 -13.47
CA THR A 129 -8.73 -16.89 -12.10
C THR A 129 -9.02 -18.38 -12.02
N ALA A 130 -9.94 -18.89 -12.84
CA ALA A 130 -10.33 -20.30 -12.81
C ALA A 130 -9.14 -21.26 -13.04
N HIS A 131 -8.27 -20.94 -14.00
CA HIS A 131 -7.12 -21.79 -14.29
C HIS A 131 -5.99 -21.64 -13.26
N LEU A 132 -5.76 -20.45 -12.71
CA LEU A 132 -4.77 -20.24 -11.65
C LEU A 132 -5.20 -20.95 -10.35
N GLU A 133 -6.47 -20.87 -9.96
CA GLU A 133 -7.00 -21.59 -8.80
C GLU A 133 -6.85 -23.10 -8.96
N SER A 134 -7.17 -23.63 -10.15
CA SER A 134 -6.99 -25.06 -10.44
C SER A 134 -5.53 -25.49 -10.44
N ALA A 135 -4.60 -24.62 -10.88
CA ALA A 135 -3.19 -24.97 -10.99
C ALA A 135 -2.44 -24.82 -9.66
N ALA A 136 -2.79 -23.83 -8.82
CA ALA A 136 -2.04 -23.43 -7.64
C ALA A 136 -1.61 -24.59 -6.70
N PRO A 137 -2.46 -25.58 -6.38
CA PRO A 137 -2.09 -26.69 -5.49
C PRO A 137 -0.98 -27.60 -6.03
N HIS A 138 -0.73 -27.57 -7.35
CA HIS A 138 0.21 -28.46 -8.04
C HIS A 138 1.52 -27.77 -8.43
N LEU A 139 1.63 -26.46 -8.18
CA LEU A 139 2.82 -25.68 -8.51
C LEU A 139 3.90 -25.82 -7.43
N LYS A 140 5.16 -25.64 -7.83
CA LYS A 140 6.31 -25.60 -6.92
C LYS A 140 6.54 -24.16 -6.42
N SER A 141 7.10 -24.04 -5.21
CA SER A 141 7.63 -22.77 -4.71
C SER A 141 8.79 -22.29 -5.60
N PRO A 142 8.95 -20.98 -5.83
CA PRO A 142 8.15 -19.89 -5.28
C PRO A 142 6.92 -19.51 -6.13
N LEU A 143 6.75 -20.10 -7.31
CA LEU A 143 5.65 -19.77 -8.23
C LEU A 143 4.27 -20.05 -7.60
N SER A 144 4.11 -21.15 -6.86
CA SER A 144 2.86 -21.44 -6.14
C SER A 144 2.51 -20.32 -5.15
N LYS A 145 3.49 -19.85 -4.36
CA LYS A 145 3.30 -18.73 -3.41
C LYS A 145 2.88 -17.46 -4.14
N GLN A 146 3.54 -17.14 -5.25
CA GLN A 146 3.23 -15.96 -6.06
C GLN A 146 1.80 -16.01 -6.61
N VAL A 147 1.37 -17.16 -7.15
CA VAL A 147 0.01 -17.34 -7.67
C VAL A 147 -1.03 -17.24 -6.56
N THR A 148 -0.82 -17.93 -5.43
CA THR A 148 -1.74 -17.86 -4.28
C THR A 148 -1.87 -16.44 -3.75
N HIS A 149 -0.76 -15.72 -3.61
CA HIS A 149 -0.77 -14.33 -3.16
C HIS A 149 -1.51 -13.41 -4.13
N ALA A 150 -1.30 -13.54 -5.45
CA ALA A 150 -2.01 -12.74 -6.45
C ALA A 150 -3.53 -12.98 -6.43
N LEU A 151 -3.97 -14.23 -6.24
CA LEU A 151 -5.39 -14.60 -6.12
C LEU A 151 -6.04 -14.01 -4.86
N GLU A 152 -5.29 -13.90 -3.76
CA GLU A 152 -5.75 -13.21 -2.55
C GLU A 152 -5.77 -11.69 -2.73
N GLN A 153 -4.72 -11.14 -3.36
CA GLN A 153 -4.47 -9.72 -3.43
C GLN A 153 -3.68 -9.37 -4.71
N SER A 154 -4.37 -8.76 -5.68
CA SER A 154 -3.77 -8.34 -6.96
C SER A 154 -2.78 -7.19 -6.78
N LEU A 155 -1.67 -7.21 -7.51
CA LEU A 155 -0.62 -6.19 -7.47
C LEU A 155 -1.15 -4.76 -7.65
N HIS A 156 -2.11 -4.56 -8.57
CA HIS A 156 -2.65 -3.23 -8.89
C HIS A 156 -3.39 -2.57 -7.71
N LYS A 157 -4.03 -3.37 -6.86
CA LYS A 157 -4.86 -2.90 -5.73
C LYS A 157 -4.11 -2.92 -4.40
N SER A 158 -2.84 -3.33 -4.42
CA SER A 158 -2.04 -3.47 -3.21
C SER A 158 -1.24 -2.22 -2.88
N ILE A 159 -0.79 -2.16 -1.63
CA ILE A 159 0.19 -1.16 -1.18
C ILE A 159 1.57 -1.54 -1.73
N PRO A 160 2.23 -0.69 -2.55
CA PRO A 160 3.48 -1.02 -3.21
C PRO A 160 4.58 -1.52 -2.27
N ARG A 161 4.69 -0.95 -1.06
CA ARG A 161 5.71 -1.37 -0.08
C ARG A 161 5.47 -2.76 0.51
N VAL A 162 4.20 -3.14 0.71
CA VAL A 162 3.83 -4.47 1.20
C VAL A 162 4.17 -5.50 0.13
N GLU A 163 3.78 -5.24 -1.13
CA GLU A 163 4.09 -6.12 -2.25
C GLU A 163 5.59 -6.21 -2.52
N THR A 164 6.30 -5.09 -2.47
CA THR A 164 7.76 -5.10 -2.65
C THR A 164 8.44 -5.97 -1.59
N ARG A 165 8.01 -5.86 -0.32
CA ARG A 165 8.56 -6.68 0.77
C ARG A 165 8.29 -8.17 0.53
N TYR A 166 7.08 -8.52 0.10
CA TYR A 166 6.70 -9.89 -0.20
C TYR A 166 7.49 -10.43 -1.41
N PHE A 167 7.55 -9.65 -2.48
CA PHE A 167 8.20 -10.04 -3.73
C PHE A 167 9.72 -10.21 -3.57
N ILE A 168 10.40 -9.40 -2.74
CA ILE A 168 11.83 -9.61 -2.43
C ILE A 168 12.06 -11.03 -1.87
N SER A 169 11.17 -11.53 -0.99
CA SER A 169 11.28 -12.90 -0.48
C SER A 169 10.98 -13.96 -1.54
N ILE A 170 10.03 -13.72 -2.43
CA ILE A 170 9.74 -14.61 -3.57
C ILE A 170 10.95 -14.69 -4.51
N TYR A 171 11.48 -13.53 -4.90
CA TYR A 171 12.61 -13.43 -5.83
C TYR A 171 13.89 -14.04 -5.27
N GLU A 172 14.09 -14.01 -3.95
CA GLU A 172 15.20 -14.69 -3.29
C GLU A 172 15.15 -16.22 -3.45
N GLU A 173 13.96 -16.80 -3.44
CA GLU A 173 13.73 -18.24 -3.61
C GLU A 173 13.86 -18.70 -5.08
N GLU A 174 13.86 -17.79 -6.05
CA GLU A 174 13.99 -18.17 -7.46
C GLU A 174 15.35 -18.80 -7.77
N GLU A 175 15.34 -19.88 -8.55
CA GLU A 175 16.56 -20.57 -9.02
C GLU A 175 17.36 -19.68 -9.97
N VAL A 176 16.66 -18.98 -10.88
CA VAL A 176 17.26 -18.08 -11.88
C VAL A 176 16.99 -16.63 -11.49
N LYS A 177 17.61 -16.19 -10.40
CA LYS A 177 17.58 -14.79 -9.95
C LYS A 177 18.83 -14.04 -10.39
N ASN A 178 18.70 -12.72 -10.50
CA ASN A 178 19.83 -11.83 -10.67
C ASN A 178 20.27 -11.31 -9.30
N ASP A 179 21.46 -11.73 -8.85
CA ASP A 179 21.98 -11.37 -7.53
C ASP A 179 22.23 -9.87 -7.36
N VAL A 180 22.55 -9.14 -8.45
CA VAL A 180 22.70 -7.68 -8.42
C VAL A 180 21.35 -7.03 -8.10
N LEU A 181 20.28 -7.45 -8.77
CA LEU A 181 18.93 -6.93 -8.52
C LEU A 181 18.42 -7.28 -7.12
N LEU A 182 18.63 -8.53 -6.68
CA LEU A 182 18.22 -8.96 -5.33
C LEU A 182 18.96 -8.19 -4.25
N ARG A 183 20.29 -8.02 -4.39
CA ARG A 183 21.11 -7.25 -3.45
C ARG A 183 20.66 -5.80 -3.41
N PHE A 184 20.44 -5.19 -4.57
CA PHE A 184 19.96 -3.82 -4.66
C PHE A 184 18.61 -3.65 -3.96
N ALA A 185 17.62 -4.48 -4.29
CA ALA A 185 16.29 -4.42 -3.70
C ALA A 185 16.31 -4.55 -2.17
N LYS A 186 17.13 -5.45 -1.62
CA LYS A 186 17.28 -5.62 -0.16
C LYS A 186 17.91 -4.42 0.52
N LEU A 187 18.97 -3.86 -0.06
CA LEU A 187 19.66 -2.71 0.52
C LEU A 187 18.79 -1.45 0.47
N ASP A 188 18.18 -1.18 -0.67
CA ASP A 188 17.29 -0.03 -0.85
C ASP A 188 16.08 -0.10 0.09
N PHE A 189 15.44 -1.27 0.18
CA PHE A 189 14.33 -1.49 1.10
C PHE A 189 14.74 -1.23 2.56
N ASN A 190 15.88 -1.76 2.99
CA ASN A 190 16.36 -1.62 4.37
C ASN A 190 16.81 -0.18 4.68
N LEU A 191 17.47 0.50 3.74
CA LEU A 191 17.88 1.91 3.92
C LEU A 191 16.64 2.78 4.13
N LEU A 192 15.62 2.64 3.30
CA LEU A 192 14.38 3.37 3.46
C LEU A 192 13.61 2.95 4.73
N GLN A 193 13.66 1.68 5.14
CA GLN A 193 13.09 1.25 6.41
C GLN A 193 13.74 1.97 7.60
N MET A 194 15.05 2.27 7.55
CA MET A 194 15.72 3.05 8.59
C MET A 194 15.16 4.47 8.68
N LEU A 195 14.93 5.14 7.53
CA LEU A 195 14.24 6.43 7.48
C LEU A 195 12.83 6.33 8.07
N HIS A 196 12.06 5.33 7.65
CA HIS A 196 10.69 5.14 8.14
C HIS A 196 10.63 4.91 9.65
N LYS A 197 11.60 4.19 10.23
CA LYS A 197 11.71 4.01 11.68
C LYS A 197 12.07 5.29 12.42
N GLN A 198 12.89 6.15 11.81
CA GLN A 198 13.20 7.46 12.36
C GLN A 198 11.96 8.35 12.38
N GLU A 199 11.26 8.48 11.25
CA GLU A 199 9.99 9.22 11.16
C GLU A 199 8.95 8.68 12.15
N LEU A 200 8.82 7.35 12.25
CA LEU A 200 7.92 6.71 13.19
C LEU A 200 8.25 7.07 14.65
N SER A 201 9.54 7.21 14.99
CA SER A 201 9.97 7.63 16.33
C SER A 201 9.64 9.09 16.66
N GLU A 202 9.52 9.94 15.65
CA GLU A 202 9.10 11.33 15.83
C GLU A 202 7.58 11.44 16.04
N VAL A 203 6.79 10.53 15.48
CA VAL A 203 5.32 10.58 15.51
C VAL A 203 4.66 9.62 16.52
N SER A 204 5.40 8.63 17.04
CA SER A 204 4.87 7.58 17.94
C SER A 204 4.35 8.09 19.28
N ARG A 205 4.69 9.33 19.67
CA ARG A 205 4.14 9.99 20.89
C ARG A 205 2.62 10.13 20.89
N ASN A 206 1.96 9.98 19.73
CA ASN A 206 0.52 10.23 19.55
C ASN A 206 -0.29 8.99 19.12
N ARG A 207 0.13 7.77 19.48
CA ARG A 207 -0.61 6.50 19.21
C ARG A 207 -0.99 6.27 17.73
N ALA A 208 -0.02 6.25 16.83
CA ALA A 208 -0.31 6.24 15.38
C ALA A 208 0.64 5.35 14.55
N VAL A 209 0.96 4.13 14.99
CA VAL A 209 1.74 3.20 14.15
C VAL A 209 0.93 2.78 12.92
N GLU A 210 -0.35 2.53 13.12
CA GLU A 210 -1.32 2.20 12.07
C GLU A 210 -1.52 3.38 11.12
N CYS A 211 -1.68 4.61 11.64
CA CYS A 211 -1.79 5.81 10.81
C CYS A 211 -0.52 6.06 9.98
N TYR A 212 0.65 5.73 10.54
CA TYR A 212 1.91 5.86 9.82
C TYR A 212 2.03 4.79 8.73
N PHE A 213 1.53 3.58 8.98
CA PHE A 213 1.39 2.56 7.95
C PHE A 213 0.51 3.02 6.79
N TRP A 214 -0.64 3.64 7.07
CA TRP A 214 -1.50 4.25 6.04
C TRP A 214 -0.76 5.32 5.23
N THR A 215 0.01 6.16 5.92
CA THR A 215 0.80 7.22 5.29
C THR A 215 1.84 6.65 4.32
N MET A 216 2.59 5.63 4.73
CA MET A 216 3.53 4.91 3.85
C MET A 216 2.86 4.23 2.66
N GLY A 217 1.57 3.94 2.76
CA GLY A 217 0.78 3.38 1.68
C GLY A 217 0.46 4.38 0.56
N VAL A 218 0.43 5.69 0.87
CA VAL A 218 0.14 6.75 -0.11
C VAL A 218 1.37 7.07 -0.94
N TYR A 219 2.52 7.24 -0.28
CA TYR A 219 3.82 7.43 -0.88
C TYR A 219 4.86 6.89 0.09
N ALA A 220 5.93 6.28 -0.43
CA ALA A 220 6.92 5.58 0.38
C ALA A 220 8.34 6.13 0.20
N GLU A 221 8.52 6.96 -0.82
CA GLU A 221 9.79 7.47 -1.28
C GLU A 221 10.34 8.56 -0.35
N PRO A 222 11.68 8.65 -0.19
CA PRO A 222 12.28 9.47 0.85
C PRO A 222 12.06 10.98 0.64
N GLN A 223 11.87 11.44 -0.61
CA GLN A 223 11.58 12.85 -0.90
C GLN A 223 10.27 13.35 -0.26
N TYR A 224 9.38 12.44 0.14
CA TYR A 224 8.11 12.78 0.78
C TYR A 224 8.15 12.69 2.31
N SER A 225 9.33 12.59 2.92
CA SER A 225 9.51 12.46 4.38
C SER A 225 8.70 13.49 5.20
N GLN A 226 8.77 14.78 4.81
CA GLN A 226 7.99 15.82 5.48
C GLN A 226 6.47 15.63 5.31
N ALA A 227 6.05 15.20 4.11
CA ALA A 227 4.66 14.92 3.83
C ALA A 227 4.16 13.72 4.65
N HIS A 228 5.00 12.69 4.88
CA HIS A 228 4.64 11.57 5.75
C HIS A 228 4.31 12.05 7.16
N VAL A 229 5.19 12.86 7.75
CA VAL A 229 4.99 13.36 9.13
C VAL A 229 3.73 14.22 9.24
N MET A 230 3.46 15.06 8.24
CA MET A 230 2.26 15.90 8.21
C MET A 230 0.97 15.09 8.01
N LEU A 231 0.97 14.15 7.07
CA LEU A 231 -0.18 13.31 6.79
C LEU A 231 -0.50 12.41 7.99
N ASN A 232 0.51 11.79 8.60
CA ASN A 232 0.31 10.96 9.78
C ASN A 232 -0.32 11.75 10.95
N LYS A 233 0.14 12.98 11.21
CA LYS A 233 -0.48 13.86 12.23
C LYS A 233 -1.92 14.18 11.89
N THR A 234 -2.22 14.41 10.61
CA THR A 234 -3.57 14.71 10.13
C THR A 234 -4.50 13.50 10.30
N ILE A 235 -4.05 12.29 9.93
CA ILE A 235 -4.80 11.05 10.09
C ILE A 235 -5.04 10.77 11.59
N ALA A 236 -4.02 10.95 12.44
CA ALA A 236 -4.19 10.77 13.88
C ALA A 236 -5.21 11.77 14.48
N MET A 237 -5.18 13.04 14.06
CA MET A 237 -6.14 14.04 14.52
C MET A 237 -7.56 13.73 14.03
N ILE A 238 -7.74 13.38 12.74
CA ILE A 238 -9.07 13.10 12.21
C ILE A 238 -9.67 11.83 12.82
N SER A 239 -8.84 10.83 13.17
CA SER A 239 -9.29 9.64 13.90
C SER A 239 -9.83 9.99 15.30
N ILE A 240 -9.21 10.94 16.00
CA ILE A 240 -9.72 11.42 17.30
C ILE A 240 -11.06 12.14 17.12
N VAL A 241 -11.20 12.93 16.06
CA VAL A 241 -12.46 13.59 15.75
C VAL A 241 -13.54 12.56 15.42
N ASP A 242 -13.23 11.56 14.60
CA ASP A 242 -14.13 10.44 14.27
C ASP A 242 -14.64 9.72 15.53
N ASP A 243 -13.72 9.28 16.41
CA ASP A 243 -14.07 8.65 17.69
C ASP A 243 -14.92 9.58 18.59
N THR A 244 -14.66 10.89 18.52
CA THR A 244 -15.43 11.88 19.27
C THR A 244 -16.87 11.94 18.76
N PHE A 245 -17.10 11.91 17.46
CA PHE A 245 -18.45 11.95 16.88
C PHE A 245 -19.19 10.62 17.04
N ASP A 246 -18.49 9.50 16.91
CA ASP A 246 -19.11 8.17 16.86
C ASP A 246 -19.32 7.54 18.24
N ALA A 247 -18.43 7.79 19.19
CA ALA A 247 -18.37 7.03 20.44
C ALA A 247 -18.30 7.86 21.73
N TYR A 248 -18.30 9.20 21.66
CA TYR A 248 -18.11 10.03 22.86
C TYR A 248 -19.04 11.26 23.00
N GLY A 249 -19.15 12.07 21.96
CA GLY A 249 -19.84 13.36 21.98
C GLY A 249 -21.35 13.20 21.98
N ILE A 250 -22.04 14.13 22.65
CA ILE A 250 -23.50 14.24 22.55
C ILE A 250 -23.86 15.28 21.48
N VAL A 251 -25.06 15.17 20.89
CA VAL A 251 -25.52 16.04 19.78
C VAL A 251 -25.22 17.52 20.02
N LYS A 252 -25.56 18.04 21.21
CA LYS A 252 -25.36 19.45 21.57
C LYS A 252 -23.88 19.86 21.58
N GLU A 253 -22.98 18.97 21.99
CA GLU A 253 -21.54 19.25 21.98
C GLU A 253 -20.96 19.16 20.57
N LEU A 254 -21.43 18.19 19.78
CA LEU A 254 -21.02 18.00 18.39
C LEU A 254 -21.48 19.16 17.50
N GLU A 255 -22.69 19.69 17.72
CA GLU A 255 -23.16 20.92 17.05
C GLU A 255 -22.22 22.10 17.32
N VAL A 256 -21.86 22.33 18.58
CA VAL A 256 -20.91 23.40 18.95
C VAL A 256 -19.53 23.16 18.36
N TYR A 257 -19.05 21.91 18.35
CA TYR A 257 -17.78 21.55 17.75
C TYR A 257 -17.78 21.79 16.24
N THR A 258 -18.81 21.34 15.52
CA THR A 258 -18.97 21.55 14.08
C THR A 258 -19.04 23.04 13.75
N ASP A 259 -19.82 23.82 14.49
CA ASP A 259 -19.91 25.27 14.33
C ASP A 259 -18.55 25.95 14.55
N ALA A 260 -17.76 25.48 15.52
CA ALA A 260 -16.44 26.03 15.79
C ALA A 260 -15.43 25.75 14.66
N ILE A 261 -15.50 24.57 14.02
CA ILE A 261 -14.64 24.22 12.88
C ILE A 261 -15.01 25.00 11.61
N GLN A 262 -16.29 25.39 11.45
CA GLN A 262 -16.75 26.13 10.28
C GLN A 262 -16.45 27.65 10.31
N ARG A 263 -16.15 28.21 11.48
CA ARG A 263 -15.87 29.65 11.68
C ARG A 263 -14.43 30.01 11.39
#